data_AF-X1PIT1-F1
#
_entry.id   AF-X1PIT1-F1
#
_cell.length_a   1.000
_cell.length_b   1.000
_cell.length_c   1.000
_cell.angle_alpha   90.00
_cell.angle_beta   90.00
_cell.angle_gamma   90.00
#
_symmetry.space_group_name_H-M   'P 1'
#
loop_
_entity.id
_entity.type
_entity.pdbx_description
1 polymer ?
#
loop_
_entity_poly.entity_id
_entity_poly.type
_entity_poly.pdbx_seq_one_letter_code
_entity_poly.pdbx_strand_id
1 'polypeptide(L)' 'MKTKEQINSEHNTNVLAIRASYHERQEISHEDYHRQLNTENERYEAELIANGFMEPPPGSTEARD' A
#
# COMPACT_ATOMS: atom_id res chain seq x y z
N MET A 1 11.57 4.10 -13.02
CA MET A 1 10.10 4.08 -13.08
C MET A 1 9.67 2.62 -13.05
N LYS A 2 8.78 2.24 -12.13
CA LYS A 2 8.25 0.87 -12.08
C LYS A 2 7.06 0.76 -13.01
N THR A 3 6.80 -0.44 -13.53
CA THR A 3 5.56 -0.73 -14.23
C THR A 3 4.40 -0.90 -13.24
N LYS A 4 3.17 -0.69 -13.69
CA LYS A 4 1.97 -0.93 -12.87
C LYS A 4 1.92 -2.37 -12.33
N GLU A 5 2.34 -3.34 -13.13
CA GLU A 5 2.37 -4.76 -12.72
C GLU A 5 3.36 -5.00 -11.58
N GLN A 6 4.54 -4.38 -11.63
CA GLN A 6 5.53 -4.48 -10.53
C GLN A 6 4.97 -3.90 -9.23
N ILE A 7 4.35 -2.71 -9.29
CA ILE A 7 3.75 -2.05 -8.12
C ILE A 7 2.63 -2.93 -7.53
N ASN A 8 1.77 -3.49 -8.38
CA ASN A 8 0.70 -4.39 -7.95
C ASN A 8 1.26 -5.68 -7.32
N SER A 9 2.31 -6.26 -7.91
CA SER A 9 2.94 -7.49 -7.40
C SER A 9 3.59 -7.27 -6.04
N GLU A 10 4.26 -6.14 -5.84
CA GLU A 10 4.85 -5.76 -4.55
C GLU A 10 3.77 -5.56 -3.49
N HIS A 11 2.72 -4.81 -3.82
CA HIS A 11 1.60 -4.59 -2.91
C HIS A 11 0.92 -5.90 -2.50
N ASN A 12 0.62 -6.77 -3.46
CA ASN A 12 0.02 -8.07 -3.17
C ASN A 12 0.91 -8.93 -2.28
N THR A 13 2.23 -8.92 -2.52
CA THR A 13 3.20 -9.64 -1.68
C THR A 13 3.18 -9.12 -0.24
N ASN A 14 3.18 -7.80 -0.05
CA ASN A 14 3.15 -7.18 1.27
C ASN A 14 1.86 -7.47 2.02
N VAL A 15 0.70 -7.34 1.36
CA VAL A 15 -0.62 -7.65 1.94
C VAL A 15 -0.69 -9.10 2.39
N LEU A 16 -0.20 -10.05 1.57
CA LEU A 16 -0.14 -11.46 1.94
C LEU A 16 0.76 -11.70 3.14
N ALA A 17 1.92 -11.04 3.21
CA ALA A 17 2.82 -11.16 4.35
C ALA A 17 2.18 -10.63 5.64
N ILE A 18 1.51 -9.47 5.59
CA ILE A 18 0.79 -8.86 6.73
C ILE A 18 -0.35 -9.79 7.19
N ARG A 19 -1.13 -10.31 6.24
CA ARG A 19 -2.21 -11.27 6.51
C ARG A 19 -1.70 -12.54 7.19
N ALA A 20 -0.60 -13.10 6.69
CA ALA A 20 0.02 -14.28 7.28
C ALA A 20 0.54 -14.01 8.69
N SER A 21 1.14 -12.83 8.94
CA SER A 21 1.61 -12.45 10.28
C SER A 21 0.47 -12.42 11.31
N TYR A 22 -0.74 -12.00 10.92
CA TYR A 22 -1.89 -11.95 11.83
C TYR A 22 -2.66 -13.28 11.91
N HIS A 23 -3.10 -13.83 10.78
CA HIS A 23 -4.02 -14.97 10.77
C HIS A 23 -3.33 -16.33 10.94
N GLU A 24 -2.14 -16.49 10.37
CA GLU A 24 -1.45 -17.79 10.32
C GLU A 24 -0.42 -17.91 11.43
N ARG A 25 0.38 -16.85 11.63
CA ARG A 25 1.50 -16.85 12.58
C ARG A 25 1.15 -16.24 13.92
N GLN A 26 0.08 -15.44 14.00
CA GLN A 26 -0.36 -14.74 15.22
C GLN A 26 0.77 -13.92 15.88
N GLU A 27 1.65 -13.35 15.06
CA GLU A 27 2.83 -12.59 15.48
C GLU A 27 2.52 -11.15 15.87
N ILE A 28 1.40 -10.62 15.35
CA ILE A 28 1.00 -9.22 15.53
C ILE A 28 -0.41 -9.13 16.10
N SER A 29 -0.70 -8.02 16.79
CA SER A 29 -2.04 -7.76 17.31
C SER A 29 -3.03 -7.44 16.19
N HIS A 30 -4.33 -7.48 16.51
CA HIS A 30 -5.38 -7.05 15.57
C HIS A 30 -5.23 -5.57 15.20
N GLU A 31 -4.84 -4.73 16.16
CA GLU A 31 -4.59 -3.30 15.91
C GLU A 31 -3.39 -3.11 14.98
N ASP A 32 -2.29 -3.83 15.22
CA ASP A 32 -1.10 -3.78 14.35
C ASP A 32 -1.40 -4.30 12.94
N TYR A 33 -2.24 -5.32 12.80
CA TYR A 33 -2.67 -5.81 11.50
C TYR A 33 -3.35 -4.71 10.67
N HIS A 34 -4.33 -4.02 11.26
CA HIS A 34 -5.02 -2.92 10.58
C HIS A 34 -4.10 -1.72 10.30
N ARG A 35 -3.22 -1.40 11.26
CA ARG A 35 -2.23 -0.33 11.07
C ARG A 35 -1.29 -0.64 9.89
N GLN A 36 -0.73 -1.84 9.84
CA GLN A 36 0.18 -2.25 8.76
C GLN A 36 -0.52 -2.31 7.40
N LEU A 37 -1.76 -2.82 7.34
CA LEU A 37 -2.54 -2.81 6.10
C LEU A 37 -2.82 -1.38 5.60
N ASN A 38 -3.22 -0.47 6.48
CA ASN A 38 -3.46 0.91 6.10
C ASN A 38 -2.18 1.58 5.57
N THR A 39 -1.06 1.42 6.27
CA THR A 39 0.23 1.95 5.82
C THR A 39 0.66 1.38 4.47
N GLU A 40 0.44 0.09 4.22
CA GLU A 40 0.75 -0.53 2.93
C GLU A 40 -0.18 -0.03 1.80
N ASN A 41 -1.46 0.21 2.10
CA ASN A 41 -2.40 0.81 1.14
C ASN A 41 -2.00 2.25 0.79
N GLU A 42 -1.68 3.07 1.79
CA GLU A 42 -1.21 4.45 1.58
C GLU A 42 0.06 4.49 0.73
N ARG A 43 1.01 3.58 1.00
CA ARG A 43 2.24 3.41 0.21
C ARG A 43 1.92 3.05 -1.25
N TYR A 44 1.02 2.09 -1.45
CA TYR A 44 0.63 1.63 -2.79
C TYR A 44 -0.06 2.74 -3.58
N GLU A 45 -1.00 3.48 -2.98
CA GLU A 45 -1.66 4.62 -3.61
C GLU A 45 -0.66 5.72 -4.00
N ALA A 46 0.25 6.09 -3.09
CA ALA A 46 1.29 7.07 -3.37
C ALA A 46 2.21 6.63 -4.54
N GLU A 47 2.57 5.35 -4.60
CA GLU A 47 3.41 4.81 -5.67
C GLU A 47 2.68 4.79 -7.03
N LEU A 48 1.37 4.52 -7.05
CA LEU A 48 0.56 4.63 -8.26
C LEU A 48 0.46 6.08 -8.75
N ILE A 49 0.25 7.04 -7.85
CA ILE A 49 0.18 8.47 -8.18
C ILE A 49 1.53 8.95 -8.73
N ALA A 50 2.63 8.64 -8.05
CA ALA A 50 3.97 9.07 -8.45
C ALA A 50 4.40 8.50 -9.82
N ASN A 51 3.89 7.32 -10.21
CA ASN A 51 4.16 6.74 -11.53
C ASN A 51 3.09 7.11 -12.58
N GLY A 52 2.12 7.97 -12.24
CA GLY A 52 1.08 8.44 -13.17
C GLY A 52 0.03 7.38 -13.53
N PHE A 53 -0.11 6.34 -12.70
CA PHE A 53 -1.10 5.27 -12.90
C PHE A 53 -2.44 5.53 -12.17
N MET A 54 -2.48 6.56 -11.32
CA MET A 54 -3.65 7.00 -10.56
C MET A 54 -3.59 8.52 -10.39
N GLU A 55 -4.73 9.19 -10.43
CA GLU A 55 -4.81 10.61 -10.09
C GLU A 55 -4.88 10.80 -8.58
N PRO A 56 -4.22 11.83 -8.01
CA PRO A 56 -4.35 12.13 -6.59
C PRO A 56 -5.81 12.47 -6.27
N PRO A 57 -6.32 12.09 -5.07
CA PRO A 57 -7.68 12.41 -4.71
C PRO A 57 -7.92 13.94 -4.69
N PRO A 58 -9.13 14.39 -5.04
CA PRO A 58 -9.44 15.81 -5.10
C PRO A 58 -9.27 16.45 -3.71
N GLY A 59 -8.44 17.50 -3.63
CA GLY A 59 -8.09 18.16 -2.38
C GLY A 59 -6.70 17.80 -1.83
N SER A 60 -5.99 16.84 -2.43
CA SER A 60 -4.56 16.63 -2.17
C SER A 60 -3.74 17.73 -2.85
N THR A 61 -3.12 18.60 -2.06
CA THR A 61 -2.29 19.73 -2.48
C THR A 61 -0.95 19.31 -3.10
N GLU A 62 -0.90 18.22 -3.88
CA GLU A 62 0.29 17.78 -4.62
C GLU A 62 0.19 18.08 -6.13
N ALA A 63 -0.58 19.10 -6.48
CA ALA A 63 -0.56 19.73 -7.79
C ALA A 63 0.02 21.15 -7.66
N ARG A 64 1.32 21.27 -7.35
CA ARG A 64 2.17 22.46 -7.55
C ARG A 64 3.54 22.28 -6.87
N ASP A 65 4.47 21.67 -7.59
CA ASP A 65 5.84 22.18 -7.70
C ASP A 65 6.37 21.83 -9.10
#